data_AF-A0A2P7NXG7-F1
#
_entry.id   AF-A0A2P7NXG7-F1
#
_cell.length_a   1.000
_cell.length_b   1.000
_cell.length_c   1.000
_cell.angle_alpha   90.00
_cell.angle_beta   90.00
_cell.angle_gamma   90.00
#
_symmetry.space_group_name_H-M   'P 1'
#
loop_
_entity.id
_entity.type
_entity.pdbx_description
1 polymer ?
#
loop_
_entity_poly.entity_id
_entity_poly.type
_entity_poly.pdbx_seq_one_letter_code
_entity_poly.pdbx_strand_id
1 'polypeptide(L)'
;MSEKILVVDVGESIIGIQPVKFGRYIPYYGDKRVRALERLEDAGEVVTYNGNEYDIRELNKLSIRLRNTDFIMRGIHTDMRELCWPNIWGSNLRDTYKRYCSIKTEFPDTYEGSNRSDVFRTLHLWRYWKKHKEFRW
;
A
#
# COMPACT_ATOMS: atom_id res chain seq x y z
N MET A 1 22.60 -0.30 -1.85
CA MET A 1 21.53 0.51 -1.21
C MET A 1 20.42 -0.44 -0.82
N SER A 2 19.93 -0.43 0.43
CA SER A 2 18.79 -1.28 0.77
C SER A 2 17.57 -0.81 0.00
N GLU A 3 16.94 -1.66 -0.81
CA GLU A 3 15.70 -1.33 -1.51
C GLU A 3 14.66 -0.76 -0.53
N LYS A 4 14.17 0.44 -0.83
CA LYS A 4 13.16 1.14 -0.04
C LYS A 4 11.79 0.64 -0.49
N ILE A 5 11.32 -0.41 0.18
CA ILE A 5 10.01 -1.01 -0.07
C ILE A 5 8.97 -0.28 0.79
N LEU A 6 7.94 0.26 0.15
CA LEU A 6 6.85 1.01 0.79
C LEU A 6 5.52 0.31 0.55
N VAL A 7 4.74 0.13 1.62
CA VAL A 7 3.33 -0.27 1.52
C VAL A 7 2.49 1.00 1.49
N VAL A 8 1.50 1.05 0.61
CA VAL A 8 0.63 2.22 0.43
C VAL A 8 -0.85 1.81 0.34
N ASP A 9 -1.71 2.68 0.86
CA ASP A 9 -3.16 2.69 0.65
C ASP A 9 -3.60 4.14 0.36
N VAL A 10 -4.36 4.35 -0.71
CA VAL A 10 -4.78 5.68 -1.15
C VAL A 10 -6.26 5.89 -0.88
N GLY A 11 -6.57 6.91 -0.08
CA GLY A 11 -7.93 7.43 0.09
C GLY A 11 -8.12 8.78 -0.60
N GLU A 12 -9.36 9.25 -0.67
CA GLU A 12 -9.76 10.52 -1.29
C GLU A 12 -8.95 11.73 -0.77
N SER A 13 -8.75 11.80 0.55
CA SER A 13 -8.06 12.92 1.22
C SER A 13 -6.73 12.54 1.86
N ILE A 14 -6.34 11.26 1.81
CA ILE A 14 -5.19 10.70 2.53
C ILE A 14 -4.35 9.77 1.66
N ILE A 15 -3.03 9.81 1.81
CA ILE A 15 -2.14 8.71 1.39
C ILE A 15 -1.49 8.15 2.64
N GLY A 16 -1.74 6.88 2.92
CA GLY A 16 -1.08 6.15 4.00
C GLY A 16 0.15 5.43 3.49
N ILE A 17 1.32 5.68 4.08
CA ILE A 17 2.56 4.99 3.69
C ILE A 17 3.19 4.35 4.92
N GLN A 18 3.63 3.10 4.79
CA GLN A 18 4.47 2.45 5.78
C GLN A 18 5.70 1.80 5.12
N PRO A 19 6.93 2.14 5.54
CA PRO A 19 8.12 1.40 5.13
C PRO A 19 8.08 -0.04 5.64
N VAL A 20 8.41 -0.99 4.77
CA VAL A 20 8.50 -2.41 5.15
C VAL A 20 9.60 -2.65 6.18
N LYS A 21 10.77 -2.01 6.02
CA LYS A 21 11.89 -2.10 6.96
C LYS A 21 11.80 -0.99 8.00
N PHE A 22 11.62 -1.37 9.26
CA PHE A 22 11.64 -0.50 10.44
C PHE A 22 10.96 0.87 10.25
N GLY A 23 9.64 0.85 10.04
CA GLY A 23 8.86 2.06 9.80
C GLY A 23 7.51 2.03 10.49
N ARG A 24 7.06 3.21 10.92
CA ARG A 24 5.68 3.46 11.33
C ARG A 24 4.83 3.88 10.13
N TYR A 25 3.52 3.69 10.26
CA TYR A 25 2.55 4.31 9.37
C TYR A 25 2.67 5.83 9.41
N ILE A 26 2.63 6.47 8.24
CA ILE A 26 2.70 7.92 8.07
C ILE A 26 1.53 8.34 7.18
N PRO A 27 0.56 9.10 7.72
CA PRO A 27 -0.52 9.66 6.92
C PRO A 27 -0.08 10.98 6.26
N TYR A 28 -0.43 11.16 5.00
CA TYR A 28 -0.20 12.38 4.24
C TYR A 28 -1.54 12.99 3.80
N TYR A 29 -1.81 14.21 4.26
CA TYR A 29 -3.03 14.97 3.98
C TYR A 29 -2.74 16.27 3.24
N GLY A 30 -3.75 16.82 2.56
CA GLY A 30 -3.65 18.13 1.90
C GLY A 30 -2.44 18.20 0.98
N ASP A 31 -1.65 19.26 1.10
CA ASP A 31 -0.46 19.51 0.28
C ASP A 31 0.71 18.57 0.62
N LYS A 32 0.70 17.96 1.82
CA LYS A 32 1.74 16.97 2.19
C LYS A 32 1.67 15.73 1.28
N ARG A 33 0.57 15.53 0.55
CA ARG A 33 0.45 14.46 -0.45
C ARG A 33 1.43 14.62 -1.62
N VAL A 34 1.91 15.83 -1.92
CA VAL A 34 3.01 16.04 -2.88
C VAL A 34 4.26 15.26 -2.44
N ARG A 35 4.64 15.39 -1.16
CA ARG A 35 5.76 14.65 -0.58
C ARG A 35 5.53 13.14 -0.55
N ALA A 36 4.27 12.69 -0.43
CA ALA A 36 3.94 11.28 -0.51
C ALA A 36 4.20 10.73 -1.92
N LEU A 37 3.76 11.47 -2.96
CA LEU A 37 4.00 11.12 -4.36
C LEU A 37 5.50 11.00 -4.64
N GLU A 38 6.28 12.04 -4.34
CA GLU A 38 7.75 12.02 -4.51
C GLU A 38 8.39 10.81 -3.81
N ARG A 39 7.94 10.51 -2.58
CA ARG A 39 8.45 9.39 -1.79
C ARG A 39 8.16 8.03 -2.44
N LEU A 40 7.01 7.88 -3.11
CA LEU A 40 6.59 6.68 -3.82
C LEU A 40 7.29 6.55 -5.18
N GLU A 41 7.48 7.65 -5.90
CA GLU A 41 8.23 7.68 -7.16
C GLU A 41 9.69 7.25 -6.98
N ASP A 42 10.29 7.66 -5.85
CA ASP A 42 11.66 7.31 -5.44
C ASP A 42 11.77 5.95 -4.74
N ALA A 43 10.67 5.21 -4.56
CA ALA A 43 10.69 3.91 -3.89
C ALA A 43 11.29 2.84 -4.82
N GLY A 44 12.01 1.87 -4.23
CA GLY A 44 12.51 0.72 -4.98
C GLY A 44 11.38 -0.27 -5.31
N GLU A 45 10.41 -0.40 -4.40
CA GLU A 45 9.19 -1.17 -4.59
C GLU A 45 8.04 -0.46 -3.87
N VAL A 46 6.90 -0.35 -4.53
CA VAL A 46 5.63 0.07 -3.94
C VAL A 46 4.68 -1.12 -3.91
N VAL A 47 4.16 -1.45 -2.74
CA VAL A 47 3.29 -2.59 -2.49
C VAL A 47 1.87 -2.08 -2.22
N THR A 48 0.90 -2.62 -2.94
CA THR A 48 -0.53 -2.33 -2.77
C THR A 48 -1.33 -3.62 -2.64
N TYR A 49 -2.61 -3.49 -2.27
CA TYR A 49 -3.58 -4.57 -2.40
C TYR A 49 -4.67 -4.12 -3.37
N ASN A 50 -4.69 -4.66 -4.59
CA ASN A 50 -5.59 -4.22 -5.67
C ASN A 50 -5.33 -2.78 -6.14
N GLY A 51 -4.05 -2.38 -6.20
CA GLY A 51 -3.67 -1.01 -6.53
C GLY A 51 -3.67 -0.70 -8.02
N ASN A 52 -3.55 -1.69 -8.90
CA ASN A 52 -3.67 -1.49 -10.35
C ASN A 52 -5.06 -0.94 -10.73
N GLU A 53 -6.10 -1.38 -10.03
CA GLU A 53 -7.49 -0.99 -10.27
C GLU A 53 -7.88 0.35 -9.63
N TYR A 54 -7.10 0.81 -8.64
CA TYR A 54 -7.45 1.97 -7.83
C TYR A 54 -6.26 2.88 -7.51
N ASP A 55 -5.34 2.43 -6.65
CA ASP A 55 -4.28 3.26 -6.08
C ASP A 55 -3.46 3.99 -7.16
N ILE A 56 -2.98 3.29 -8.19
CA ILE A 56 -2.13 3.89 -9.23
C ILE A 56 -2.88 4.96 -10.01
N ARG A 57 -4.15 4.70 -10.35
CA ARG A 57 -5.00 5.68 -11.04
C ARG A 57 -5.24 6.92 -10.17
N GLU A 58 -5.52 6.73 -8.88
CA GLU A 58 -5.75 7.85 -7.97
C GLU A 58 -4.47 8.65 -7.69
N LEU A 59 -3.31 8.00 -7.58
CA LEU A 59 -2.01 8.68 -7.49
C LEU A 59 -1.73 9.51 -8.74
N ASN A 60 -2.03 8.99 -9.93
CA ASN A 60 -1.84 9.75 -11.17
C ASN A 60 -2.74 10.99 -11.25
N LYS A 61 -4.04 10.83 -10.98
CA LYS A 61 -4.98 11.96 -10.90
C LYS A 61 -4.51 13.01 -9.89
N LEU A 62 -4.05 12.56 -8.73
CA LEU A 62 -3.57 13.44 -7.68
C LEU A 62 -2.29 14.17 -8.09
N SER A 63 -1.37 13.49 -8.76
CA SER A 63 -0.14 14.09 -9.28
C SER A 63 -0.43 15.19 -10.29
N ILE A 64 -1.30 14.92 -11.27
CA ILE A 64 -1.71 15.92 -12.27
C ILE A 64 -2.34 17.11 -11.56
N ARG A 65 -3.25 16.87 -10.60
CA ARG A 65 -3.92 17.95 -9.87
C ARG A 65 -2.98 18.81 -9.03
N LEU A 66 -2.02 18.21 -8.31
CA LEU A 66 -1.17 18.92 -7.35
C LEU A 66 0.13 19.45 -7.94
N ARG A 67 0.65 18.83 -8.99
CA ARG A 67 1.97 19.10 -9.56
C ARG A 67 1.96 19.38 -11.07
N ASN A 68 0.82 19.22 -11.73
CA ASN A 68 0.69 19.34 -13.20
C ASN A 68 1.64 18.41 -13.98
N THR A 69 1.83 17.20 -13.47
CA THR A 69 2.62 16.12 -14.11
C THR A 69 2.02 14.76 -13.76
N ASP A 70 2.23 13.77 -14.62
CA ASP A 70 1.88 12.38 -14.32
C ASP A 70 2.68 11.85 -13.13
N PHE A 71 2.12 10.85 -12.45
CA PHE A 71 2.80 10.07 -11.42
C PHE A 71 3.65 8.99 -12.10
N ILE A 72 4.96 9.00 -11.85
CA ILE A 72 5.90 8.08 -12.50
C ILE A 72 6.62 7.24 -11.44
N MET A 73 6.20 5.99 -11.30
CA MET A 73 6.91 5.04 -10.45
C MET A 73 8.20 4.57 -11.13
N ARG A 74 9.34 4.82 -10.50
CA ARG A 74 10.66 4.43 -11.04
C ARG A 74 11.09 3.02 -10.62
N GLY A 75 10.54 2.55 -9.50
CA GLY A 75 10.76 1.21 -8.97
C GLY A 75 9.71 0.20 -9.44
N ILE A 76 9.67 -0.93 -8.74
CA ILE A 76 8.72 -2.01 -8.99
C ILE A 76 7.38 -1.67 -8.33
N HIS A 77 6.28 -1.91 -9.04
CA HIS A 77 4.96 -1.98 -8.42
C HIS A 77 4.60 -3.46 -8.15
N THR A 78 4.20 -3.75 -6.93
CA THR A 78 3.77 -5.08 -6.48
C THR A 78 2.31 -4.99 -6.06
N ASP A 79 1.41 -5.35 -6.96
CA ASP A 79 0.00 -5.56 -6.63
C ASP A 79 -0.19 -6.97 -6.06
N MET A 80 -0.43 -7.05 -4.76
CA MET A 80 -0.58 -8.35 -4.12
C MET A 80 -1.84 -9.10 -4.56
N ARG A 81 -2.87 -8.41 -5.06
CA ARG A 81 -4.08 -9.09 -5.52
C ARG A 81 -3.75 -9.98 -6.72
N GLU A 82 -2.92 -9.50 -7.63
CA GLU A 82 -2.57 -10.22 -8.84
C GLU A 82 -1.59 -11.36 -8.54
N LEU A 83 -0.53 -11.08 -7.79
CA LEU A 83 0.55 -12.06 -7.57
C LEU A 83 0.16 -13.24 -6.67
N CYS A 84 -0.80 -13.02 -5.77
CA CYS A 84 -1.22 -14.01 -4.79
C CYS A 84 -2.55 -14.65 -5.16
N TRP A 85 -3.12 -14.39 -6.35
CA TRP A 85 -4.28 -15.14 -6.84
C TRP A 85 -3.91 -16.62 -7.10
N PRO A 86 -4.73 -17.61 -6.73
CA PRO A 86 -6.07 -17.54 -6.12
C PRO A 86 -6.08 -17.58 -4.58
N ASN A 87 -4.95 -17.35 -3.91
CA ASN A 87 -4.84 -17.42 -2.45
C ASN A 87 -5.56 -16.26 -1.73
N ILE A 88 -6.21 -15.35 -2.45
CA ILE A 88 -7.12 -14.35 -1.88
C ILE A 88 -8.35 -15.05 -1.33
N TRP A 89 -8.61 -14.83 -0.04
CA TRP A 89 -9.71 -15.47 0.67
C TRP A 89 -10.81 -14.46 0.98
N GLY A 90 -12.05 -14.84 0.68
CA GLY A 90 -13.21 -13.95 0.83
C GLY A 90 -13.28 -12.87 -0.25
N SER A 91 -14.04 -11.81 0.01
CA SER A 91 -14.27 -10.72 -0.97
C SER A 91 -13.30 -9.55 -0.84
N ASN A 92 -12.44 -9.53 0.18
CA ASN A 92 -11.69 -8.34 0.58
C ASN A 92 -10.41 -8.63 1.39
N LEU A 93 -9.58 -7.60 1.55
CA LEU A 93 -8.33 -7.60 2.30
C LEU A 93 -8.50 -8.11 3.74
N ARG A 94 -9.58 -7.72 4.44
CA ARG A 94 -9.80 -8.09 5.84
C ARG A 94 -9.97 -9.60 6.00
N ASP A 95 -10.72 -10.24 5.11
CA ASP A 95 -10.96 -11.68 5.17
C ASP A 95 -9.69 -12.47 4.83
N THR A 96 -8.94 -12.02 3.82
CA THR A 96 -7.64 -12.59 3.47
C THR A 96 -6.65 -12.47 4.64
N TYR A 97 -6.57 -11.30 5.26
CA TYR A 97 -5.71 -11.07 6.41
C TYR A 97 -6.06 -11.96 7.62
N LYS A 98 -7.36 -12.11 7.93
CA LYS A 98 -7.82 -13.02 8.99
C LYS A 98 -7.37 -14.46 8.71
N ARG A 99 -7.43 -14.91 7.45
CA ARG A 99 -7.06 -16.28 7.09
C ARG A 99 -5.58 -16.59 7.36
N TYR A 100 -4.66 -15.70 6.96
CA TYR A 100 -3.22 -16.02 6.95
C TYR A 100 -2.42 -15.45 8.11
N CYS A 101 -2.77 -14.25 8.61
CA CYS A 101 -1.97 -13.56 9.61
C CYS A 101 -2.62 -13.56 10.99
N SER A 102 -3.93 -13.26 11.08
CA SER A 102 -4.72 -13.27 12.32
C SER A 102 -4.12 -12.50 13.53
N ILE A 103 -3.19 -11.55 13.31
CA ILE A 103 -2.63 -10.74 14.42
C ILE A 103 -3.72 -9.78 14.90
N LYS A 104 -4.03 -9.86 16.20
CA LYS A 104 -4.98 -8.97 16.86
C LYS A 104 -4.34 -7.59 17.02
N THR A 105 -4.93 -6.59 16.38
CA THR A 105 -4.52 -5.18 16.51
C THR A 105 -5.77 -4.34 16.37
N GLU A 106 -5.91 -3.36 17.25
CA GLU A 106 -7.01 -2.41 17.23
C GLU A 106 -6.58 -1.14 16.50
N PHE A 107 -7.49 -0.60 15.70
CA PHE A 107 -7.33 0.66 15.01
C PHE A 107 -8.48 1.57 15.43
N PRO A 108 -8.27 2.89 15.56
CA PRO A 108 -9.35 3.83 15.82
C PRO A 108 -10.46 3.71 14.77
N ASP A 109 -11.71 3.86 15.17
CA ASP A 109 -12.84 3.94 14.23
C ASP A 109 -12.91 5.34 13.61
N THR A 110 -11.93 5.62 12.75
CA THR A 110 -11.80 6.88 12.01
C THR A 110 -11.39 6.59 10.58
N TYR A 111 -11.55 7.57 9.70
CA TYR A 111 -11.09 7.46 8.32
C TYR A 111 -9.58 7.12 8.22
N GLU A 112 -8.75 7.79 9.02
CA GLU A 112 -7.32 7.47 9.14
C GLU A 112 -7.09 6.07 9.70
N GLY A 113 -7.87 5.67 10.70
CA GLY A 113 -7.76 4.35 11.33
C GLY A 113 -8.05 3.22 10.35
N SER A 114 -9.02 3.40 9.45
CA SER A 114 -9.29 2.46 8.36
C SER A 114 -8.13 2.37 7.39
N ASN A 115 -7.64 3.50 6.86
CA ASN A 115 -6.49 3.53 5.94
C ASN A 115 -5.23 2.92 6.58
N ARG A 116 -4.96 3.25 7.85
CA ARG A 116 -3.87 2.65 8.64
C ARG A 116 -4.02 1.15 8.80
N SER A 117 -5.25 0.69 9.07
CA SER A 117 -5.56 -0.72 9.19
C SER A 117 -5.29 -1.47 7.89
N ASP A 118 -5.62 -0.88 6.74
CA ASP A 118 -5.41 -1.51 5.44
C ASP A 118 -3.93 -1.54 5.05
N VAL A 119 -3.17 -0.45 5.25
CA VAL A 119 -1.69 -0.47 5.13
C VAL A 119 -1.07 -1.55 6.01
N PHE A 120 -1.53 -1.67 7.26
CA PHE A 120 -1.02 -2.69 8.19
C PHE A 120 -1.30 -4.12 7.70
N ARG A 121 -2.54 -4.40 7.30
CA ARG A 121 -2.94 -5.73 6.80
C ARG A 121 -2.16 -6.08 5.54
N THR A 122 -2.02 -5.13 4.63
CA THR A 122 -1.26 -5.27 3.38
C THR A 122 0.20 -5.60 3.68
N LEU A 123 0.85 -4.87 4.59
CA LEU A 123 2.24 -5.15 5.01
C LEU A 123 2.41 -6.57 5.57
N HIS A 124 1.50 -6.99 6.45
CA HIS A 124 1.60 -8.28 7.10
C HIS A 124 1.35 -9.45 6.13
N LEU A 125 0.39 -9.31 5.21
CA LEU A 125 0.19 -10.27 4.13
C LEU A 125 1.40 -10.36 3.19
N TRP A 126 1.94 -9.21 2.77
CA TRP A 126 3.15 -9.18 1.95
C TRP A 126 4.31 -9.93 2.61
N ARG A 127 4.53 -9.69 3.90
CA ARG A 127 5.57 -10.38 4.68
C ARG A 127 5.32 -11.88 4.79
N TYR A 128 4.07 -12.29 5.03
CA TYR A 128 3.68 -13.69 5.07
C TYR A 128 4.03 -14.36 3.73
N TRP A 129 3.58 -13.80 2.60
CA TRP A 129 3.81 -14.39 1.29
C TRP A 129 5.29 -14.37 0.86
N LYS A 130 6.06 -13.33 1.21
CA LYS A 130 7.52 -13.31 0.94
C LYS A 130 8.23 -14.43 1.69
N LYS A 131 7.82 -14.69 2.93
CA LYS A 131 8.38 -15.78 3.74
C LYS A 131 8.03 -17.16 3.19
N HIS A 132 6.81 -17.32 2.68
CA HIS A 132 6.29 -18.61 2.20
C HIS A 132 6.48 -18.85 0.69
N LYS A 133 7.13 -17.91 -0.02
CA LYS A 133 7.37 -17.94 -1.48
C LYS A 133 6.09 -18.12 -2.31
N GLU A 134 4.97 -17.56 -1.85
CA GLU A 134 3.66 -17.69 -2.49
C GLU A 134 3.38 -16.59 -3.53
N PHE A 135 4.43 -15.98 -4.11
CA PHE A 135 4.29 -15.07 -5.25
C PHE A 135 4.38 -15.87 -6.54
N ARG A 136 3.39 -15.73 -7.41
CA ARG A 136 3.52 -16.12 -8.82
C ARG A 136 4.22 -14.97 -9.54
N TRP A 137 5.43 -15.23 -10.05
CA TRP A 137 6.17 -14.29 -10.89
C TRP A 137 5.77 -14.46 -12.34
#